data_AF-X1JFB0-F1
#
_entry.id   AF-X1JFB0-F1
#
_cell.length_a   1.000
_cell.length_b   1.000
_cell.length_c   1.000
_cell.angle_alpha   90.00
_cell.angle_beta   90.00
_cell.angle_gamma   90.00
#
_symmetry.space_group_name_H-M   'P 1'
#
loop_
_entity.id
_entity.type
_entity.pdbx_description
1 polymer ?
#
loop_
_entity_poly.entity_id
_entity_poly.type
_entity_poly.pdbx_seq_one_letter_code
_entity_poly.pdbx_strand_id
1 'polypeptide(L)'
;MGSGTRIDLVILPAGAWGEAEFSRRQRMQILPDLEGYCARPEDVILGKMEHYREGGSEKHLRDIVGILKVSGDAVDRSYVTKGEFRP
;
A
#
# COMPACT_ATOMS: atom_id res chain seq x y z
N MET A 1 -28.55 4.86 13.60
CA MET A 1 -27.14 4.47 13.84
C MET A 1 -26.31 5.15 12.76
N GLY A 2 -25.49 6.15 13.11
CA GLY A 2 -24.60 6.79 12.14
C GLY A 2 -23.37 5.91 11.93
N SER A 3 -23.11 5.47 10.71
CA SER A 3 -21.85 4.82 10.37
C SER A 3 -20.74 5.87 10.36
N GLY A 4 -19.95 5.96 11.43
CA GLY A 4 -18.77 6.82 11.44
C GLY A 4 -17.72 6.29 10.47
N THR A 5 -17.58 6.92 9.31
CA THR A 5 -16.49 6.62 8.37
C THR A 5 -15.30 7.50 8.71
N ARG A 6 -14.15 6.89 8.96
CA ARG A 6 -12.89 7.62 9.16
C ARG A 6 -12.14 7.69 7.85
N ILE A 7 -11.63 8.86 7.53
CA ILE A 7 -10.68 9.09 6.43
C ILE A 7 -9.44 9.68 7.07
N ASP A 8 -8.30 9.05 6.82
CA ASP A 8 -6.99 9.58 7.19
C ASP A 8 -6.39 10.30 5.98
N LEU A 9 -5.94 11.55 6.19
CA LEU A 9 -5.22 12.32 5.17
C LEU A 9 -3.75 12.32 5.54
N VAL A 10 -2.92 11.72 4.69
CA VAL A 10 -1.46 11.69 4.83
C VAL A 10 -0.87 12.54 3.72
N ILE A 11 -0.07 13.54 4.08
CA ILE A 11 0.68 14.33 3.10
C ILE A 11 1.82 13.45 2.58
N LEU A 12 1.99 13.42 1.26
CA LEU A 12 3.04 12.62 0.64
C LEU A 12 4.40 13.03 1.24
N PRO A 13 5.12 12.11 1.91
CA PRO A 13 6.41 12.43 2.48
C PRO A 13 7.40 12.74 1.35
N ALA A 14 8.20 13.78 1.55
CA ALA A 14 9.25 14.15 0.60
C ALA A 14 10.32 13.05 0.56
N GLY A 15 10.76 12.66 -0.63
CA GLY A 15 11.79 11.64 -0.82
C GLY A 15 11.52 10.73 -2.01
N ALA A 16 12.57 10.06 -2.47
CA ALA A 16 12.53 9.21 -3.66
C ALA A 16 11.49 8.09 -3.57
N TRP A 17 11.24 7.57 -2.36
CA TRP A 17 10.26 6.51 -2.16
C TRP A 17 8.81 7.00 -2.30
N GLY A 18 8.42 8.07 -1.61
CA GLY A 18 7.07 8.62 -1.69
C GLY A 18 6.73 9.08 -3.12
N GLU A 19 7.69 9.70 -3.80
CA GLU A 19 7.54 10.07 -5.22
C GLU A 19 7.38 8.84 -6.12
N ALA A 20 8.18 7.80 -5.91
CA ALA A 20 8.09 6.56 -6.67
C ALA A 20 6.76 5.84 -6.45
N GLU A 21 6.32 5.65 -5.20
CA GLU A 21 5.01 5.06 -4.87
C GLU A 21 3.88 5.87 -5.53
N PHE A 22 3.88 7.19 -5.33
CA PHE A 22 2.83 8.04 -5.87
C PHE A 22 2.81 8.00 -7.40
N SER A 23 3.98 7.97 -8.06
CA SER A 23 4.06 7.86 -9.52
C SER A 23 3.56 6.53 -10.06
N ARG A 24 3.70 5.44 -9.28
CA ARG A 24 3.31 4.07 -9.67
C ARG A 24 1.86 3.74 -9.35
N ARG A 25 1.12 4.64 -8.68
CA ARG A 25 -0.32 4.49 -8.41
C ARG A 25 -1.09 4.11 -9.67
N GLN A 26 -2.08 3.25 -9.51
CA GLN A 26 -2.88 2.72 -10.60
C GLN A 26 -4.30 3.30 -10.54
N ARG A 27 -4.86 3.64 -11.71
CA ARG A 27 -6.26 4.02 -11.82
C ARG A 27 -7.12 2.76 -11.76
N MET A 28 -8.13 2.75 -10.90
CA MET A 28 -9.01 1.61 -10.67
C MET A 28 -10.46 2.08 -10.55
N GLN A 29 -11.39 1.24 -10.99
CA GLN A 29 -12.81 1.43 -10.69
C GLN A 29 -13.04 1.13 -9.20
N ILE A 30 -13.48 2.12 -8.44
CA ILE A 30 -13.73 2.00 -6.99
C ILE A 30 -15.21 1.72 -6.72
N LEU A 31 -16.08 2.46 -7.40
CA LEU A 31 -17.54 2.26 -7.43
C LEU A 31 -18.00 2.24 -8.88
N PRO A 32 -19.20 1.75 -9.23
CA PRO A 32 -19.65 1.65 -10.62
C PRO A 32 -19.53 2.95 -11.45
N ASP A 33 -19.62 4.11 -10.81
CA ASP A 33 -19.58 5.44 -11.40
C ASP A 33 -18.36 6.28 -10.97
N LEU A 34 -17.42 5.69 -10.21
CA LEU A 34 -16.25 6.38 -9.67
C LEU A 34 -14.96 5.60 -9.91
N GLU A 35 -14.06 6.24 -10.66
CA GLU A 35 -12.66 5.83 -10.74
C GLU A 35 -11.81 6.61 -9.72
N GLY A 36 -10.77 5.96 -9.21
CA GLY A 36 -9.82 6.54 -8.28
C GLY A 36 -8.42 6.02 -8.52
N TYR A 37 -7.44 6.64 -7.86
CA TYR A 37 -6.09 6.10 -7.81
C TYR A 37 -5.90 5.26 -6.55
N CYS A 38 -5.36 4.06 -6.73
CA CYS A 38 -4.94 3.18 -5.64
C CYS A 38 -3.43 2.95 -5.72
N ALA A 39 -2.79 2.77 -4.56
CA ALA A 39 -1.43 2.28 -4.50
C ALA A 39 -1.33 0.87 -5.11
N ARG A 40 -0.15 0.50 -5.60
CA ARG A 40 0.06 -0.87 -6.04
C ARG A 40 0.21 -1.83 -4.85
N PRO A 41 -0.16 -3.11 -4.99
CA PRO A 41 0.00 -4.09 -3.93
C PRO A 41 1.42 -4.13 -3.35
N GLU A 42 2.44 -3.98 -4.20
CA GLU A 42 3.84 -3.96 -3.80
C GLU A 42 4.14 -2.81 -2.83
N ASP A 43 3.68 -1.60 -3.14
CA ASP A 43 3.94 -0.41 -2.32
C ASP A 43 3.19 -0.49 -0.98
N VAL A 44 1.96 -1.02 -0.99
CA VAL A 44 1.21 -1.29 0.24
C VAL A 44 1.90 -2.33 1.12
N ILE A 45 2.49 -3.37 0.52
CA ILE A 45 3.27 -4.38 1.25
C ILE A 45 4.53 -3.75 1.86
N LEU A 46 5.30 -2.99 1.08
CA LEU A 46 6.49 -2.28 1.55
C LEU A 46 6.17 -1.35 2.73
N GLY A 47 5.14 -0.51 2.59
CA GLY A 47 4.68 0.37 3.67
C GLY A 47 4.27 -0.39 4.93
N LYS A 48 3.58 -1.53 4.80
CA LYS A 48 3.21 -2.35 5.97
C LYS A 48 4.40 -3.03 6.63
N MET A 49 5.41 -3.44 5.88
CA MET A 49 6.64 -4.00 6.44
C MET A 49 7.39 -2.96 7.28
N GLU A 50 7.40 -1.70 6.86
CA GLU A 50 8.00 -0.61 7.62
C GLU A 50 7.25 -0.33 8.93
N HIS A 51 5.93 -0.19 8.88
CA HIS A 51 5.14 -0.03 10.10
C HIS A 51 5.27 -1.23 11.07
N TYR A 52 5.44 -2.44 10.54
CA TYR A 52 5.75 -3.62 11.36
C TYR A 52 7.12 -3.51 12.00
N ARG A 53 8.14 -3.03 11.26
CA ARG A 53 9.50 -2.80 11.77
C ARG A 53 9.52 -1.79 12.91
N GLU A 54 8.73 -0.72 12.82
CA GLU A 54 8.67 0.34 13.84
C GLU A 54 7.76 -0.02 15.02
N GLY A 55 6.59 -0.62 14.77
CA GLY A 55 5.55 -0.82 15.77
C GLY A 55 5.33 -2.26 16.24
N GLY A 56 5.90 -3.26 15.57
CA GLY A 56 5.83 -4.68 15.93
C GLY A 56 4.44 -5.34 15.83
N SER A 57 3.42 -4.62 15.34
CA SER A 57 2.04 -5.13 15.34
C SER A 57 1.82 -6.21 14.28
N GLU A 58 1.43 -7.42 14.71
CA GLU A 58 1.10 -8.55 13.81
C GLU A 58 -0.04 -8.27 12.83
N LYS A 59 -0.85 -7.23 13.07
CA LYS A 59 -1.89 -6.80 12.13
C LYS A 59 -1.31 -6.52 10.75
N HIS A 60 -0.13 -5.90 10.67
CA HIS A 60 0.52 -5.59 9.41
C HIS A 60 0.88 -6.87 8.63
N LEU A 61 1.37 -7.90 9.32
CA LEU A 61 1.69 -9.19 8.70
C LEU A 61 0.43 -9.88 8.17
N ARG A 62 -0.68 -9.87 8.93
CA ARG A 62 -1.95 -10.44 8.47
C ARG A 62 -2.47 -9.74 7.22
N ASP A 63 -2.37 -8.42 7.17
CA ASP A 63 -2.78 -7.65 6.00
C ASP A 63 -1.91 -7.96 4.78
N ILE A 64 -0.58 -8.08 4.94
CA ILE A 64 0.35 -8.46 3.86
C ILE A 64 -0.03 -9.84 3.30
N VAL A 65 -0.27 -10.82 4.18
CA VAL A 65 -0.72 -12.16 3.76
C VAL A 65 -2.04 -12.09 3.00
N GLY A 66 -2.98 -11.25 3.44
CA GLY A 66 -4.24 -11.01 2.74
C GLY A 66 -4.04 -10.48 1.32
N ILE A 67 -3.17 -9.47 1.16
CA ILE A 67 -2.84 -8.90 -0.16
C ILE A 67 -2.21 -9.96 -1.06
N LEU A 68 -1.26 -10.74 -0.56
CA LEU A 68 -0.61 -11.81 -1.32
C LEU A 68 -1.56 -12.94 -1.72
N LYS A 69 -2.59 -13.23 -0.92
CA LYS A 69 -3.62 -14.23 -1.28
C LYS A 69 -4.51 -13.76 -2.42
N VAL A 70 -4.83 -12.47 -2.48
CA VAL A 70 -5.75 -11.90 -3.48
C VAL A 70 -5.01 -11.50 -4.76
N SER A 71 -3.82 -10.93 -4.63
CA SER A 71 -3.06 -10.30 -5.72
C SER A 71 -1.75 -11.03 -6.02
N GLY A 72 -1.54 -12.23 -5.48
CA GLY A 72 -0.23 -12.89 -5.42
C GLY A 72 0.47 -13.10 -6.77
N ASP A 73 -0.28 -13.36 -7.83
CA ASP A 73 0.25 -13.55 -9.19
C ASP A 73 0.53 -12.23 -9.91
N ALA A 74 -0.13 -11.15 -9.50
CA ALA A 74 0.05 -9.81 -10.05
C ALA A 74 1.14 -9.01 -9.31
N VAL A 75 1.56 -9.47 -8.13
CA VAL A 75 2.61 -8.82 -7.33
C VAL A 75 3.98 -9.09 -7.95
N ASP A 76 4.66 -8.03 -8.36
CA ASP A 76 6.06 -8.08 -8.77
C ASP A 76 6.96 -8.33 -7.55
N ARG A 77 7.22 -9.62 -7.29
CA ARG A 77 8.09 -10.05 -6.19
C ARG A 77 9.51 -9.52 -6.36
N SER A 78 9.98 -9.32 -7.59
CA SER A 78 11.33 -8.79 -7.83
C SER A 78 11.44 -7.36 -7.32
N TYR A 79 10.38 -6.55 -7.52
CA TYR A 79 10.29 -5.19 -7.01
C TYR A 79 10.30 -5.16 -5.47
N VAL A 80 9.49 -6.01 -4.82
CA VAL A 80 9.42 -6.10 -3.36
C VAL A 80 10.77 -6.51 -2.74
N THR A 81 11.54 -7.36 -3.42
CA THR A 81 12.84 -7.84 -2.91
C THR A 81 14.04 -6.93 -3.18
N LYS A 82 13.94 -5.97 -4.10
CA LYS A 82 15.11 -5.22 -4.61
C LYS A 82 15.74 -4.23 -3.62
N GLY A 83 15.13 -3.99 -2.45
CA GLY A 83 15.78 -3.25 -1.36
C GLY A 83 16.08 -1.77 -1.65
N GLU A 84 15.65 -1.22 -2.79
CA GLU A 84 15.71 0.22 -3.08
C GLU A 84 14.69 1.02 -2.23
N PHE A 85 13.87 0.32 -1.45
CA PHE A 85 13.05 0.88 -0.39
C PHE A 85 13.95 1.46 0.71
N ARG A 86 14.14 2.77 0.67
CA ARG A 86 14.73 3.56 1.76
C ARG A 86 13.72 4.67 2.11
N PRO A 87 12.92 4.51 3.17
CA PRO A 87 12.05 5.57 3.67
C PRO A 87 12.87 6.76 4.19
#